data_AF-A0A1B7Y4I1-F1
#
_entry.id   AF-A0A1B7Y4I1-F1
#
_cell.length_a   1.000
_cell.length_b   1.000
_cell.length_c   1.000
_cell.angle_alpha   90.00
_cell.angle_beta   90.00
_cell.angle_gamma   90.00
#
_symmetry.space_group_name_H-M   'P 1'
#
loop_
_entity.id
_entity.type
_entity.pdbx_description
1 polymer ?
#
loop_
_entity_poly.entity_id
_entity_poly.type
_entity_poly.pdbx_seq_one_letter_code
_entity_poly.pdbx_strand_id
1 'polypeptide(L)'
;MIVNPQNGAVKIWWNYGADESWVNGWKFVDGGQIASGVPHANWATLRFPDINGDGRADYVYIGAGGSLKHWMNTGTVGGQDVVFYYQGGIATGGTSDISNLVLADVDGDGRDDYLIWDAQAGLTGFLNQPTRREGVPVYVNQGPAKTLADGITQDPKDIRLADMDGDGKDDYAYIDDNGAIWLWYNRGDADTSMAIDGIRFADIDGDGIEDYVWLHPDTGAPTVFLNKGPNDDDALGWLWNPINNGNPIASGAGPGSTVQFGDIDGDGKDDYLVLDPKTGELHAYLNKGPDDSKAEKWLWDPIGSIATGLGPGANVRFADIDGDGYDDYIFLKSNGGTTIYRNVWETDKPPSSWTPLPEADASGIGQRPEEIDFVDINGDGKADYVWTRARDGAARVWLNNYPNQPTWLEQPEIAGGFGVSGNDVRYAILQNTGRASYVAVDRTNGAISAWLNSCVQLGDPPRPNVVFIGLREMFTGSIWARSWTIFESTTGNTVDVCDDEPKGTFTATTTLANPTFPTDLGEFDVHGAEGCTYSGSRDEPARILSITRCFIAA
;
A
#
# COMPACT_ATOMS: atom_id res chain seq x y z
N MET A 1 -24.15 9.75 -16.51
CA MET A 1 -24.44 10.20 -15.13
C MET A 1 -25.34 11.43 -15.18
N ILE A 2 -26.19 11.64 -14.17
CA ILE A 2 -27.00 12.86 -13.98
C ILE A 2 -26.74 13.39 -12.57
N VAL A 3 -26.41 14.68 -12.48
CA VAL A 3 -26.30 15.42 -11.22
C VAL A 3 -27.59 16.23 -11.01
N ASN A 4 -28.20 16.08 -9.84
CA ASN A 4 -29.30 16.92 -9.41
C ASN A 4 -28.80 18.36 -9.18
N PRO A 5 -29.31 19.37 -9.90
CA PRO A 5 -28.77 20.73 -9.82
C PRO A 5 -29.12 21.48 -8.53
N GLN A 6 -30.00 20.94 -7.68
CA GLN A 6 -30.39 21.56 -6.42
C GLN A 6 -29.55 21.10 -5.23
N ASN A 7 -29.07 19.84 -5.25
CA ASN A 7 -28.38 19.25 -4.11
C ASN A 7 -27.17 18.39 -4.48
N GLY A 8 -26.80 18.30 -5.76
CA GLY A 8 -25.64 17.54 -6.23
C GLY A 8 -25.78 16.02 -6.08
N ALA A 9 -26.99 15.51 -5.82
CA ALA A 9 -27.24 14.07 -5.80
C ALA A 9 -26.90 13.46 -7.16
N VAL A 10 -26.27 12.29 -7.18
CA VAL A 10 -25.76 11.67 -8.40
C VAL A 10 -26.49 10.39 -8.70
N LYS A 11 -27.03 10.31 -9.92
CA LYS A 11 -27.62 9.11 -10.49
C LYS A 11 -26.76 8.61 -11.66
N ILE A 12 -26.52 7.31 -11.73
CA ILE A 12 -25.67 6.71 -12.77
C ILE A 12 -26.42 5.66 -13.61
N TRP A 13 -25.79 5.30 -14.71
CA TRP A 13 -26.16 4.16 -15.54
C TRP A 13 -24.92 3.29 -15.74
N TRP A 14 -25.05 2.01 -15.46
CA TRP A 14 -24.01 1.02 -15.67
C TRP A 14 -23.86 0.71 -17.14
N ASN A 15 -22.64 0.83 -17.65
CA ASN A 15 -22.31 0.41 -19.00
C ASN A 15 -21.87 -1.07 -18.99
N TYR A 16 -22.68 -1.94 -19.58
CA TYR A 16 -22.38 -3.39 -19.70
C TYR A 16 -21.64 -3.75 -21.00
N GLY A 17 -21.16 -2.75 -21.74
CA GLY A 17 -20.49 -2.97 -23.00
C GLY A 17 -21.47 -3.30 -24.13
N ALA A 18 -20.91 -3.91 -25.18
CA ALA A 18 -21.67 -4.31 -26.34
C ALA A 18 -22.59 -5.51 -26.02
N ASP A 19 -23.87 -5.40 -26.34
CA ASP A 19 -24.87 -6.47 -26.22
C ASP A 19 -25.57 -6.64 -27.58
N GLU A 20 -25.31 -7.77 -28.25
CA GLU A 20 -25.88 -8.10 -29.56
C GLU A 20 -27.41 -8.21 -29.54
N SER A 21 -28.02 -8.39 -28.36
CA SER A 21 -29.48 -8.42 -28.19
C SER A 21 -30.11 -7.02 -28.11
N TRP A 22 -29.30 -5.95 -28.13
CA TRP A 22 -29.75 -4.56 -28.03
C TRP A 22 -29.57 -3.80 -29.34
N VAL A 23 -30.62 -3.07 -29.76
CA VAL A 23 -30.71 -2.42 -31.09
C VAL A 23 -29.63 -1.37 -31.33
N ASN A 24 -29.00 -0.83 -30.28
CA ASN A 24 -28.01 0.26 -30.38
C ASN A 24 -26.59 -0.12 -29.90
N GLY A 25 -26.28 -1.43 -29.84
CA GLY A 25 -24.94 -1.93 -29.54
C GLY A 25 -24.56 -1.87 -28.06
N TRP A 26 -24.66 -0.72 -27.37
CA TRP A 26 -24.23 -0.56 -25.98
C TRP A 26 -25.38 -0.62 -24.98
N LYS A 27 -25.25 -1.42 -23.92
CA LYS A 27 -26.29 -1.60 -22.89
C LYS A 27 -26.02 -0.75 -21.66
N PHE A 28 -26.90 0.23 -21.45
CA PHE A 28 -26.92 1.05 -20.24
C PHE A 28 -28.09 0.64 -19.34
N VAL A 29 -27.79 0.24 -18.10
CA VAL A 29 -28.79 -0.14 -17.09
C VAL A 29 -28.81 0.92 -15.99
N ASP A 30 -30.01 1.30 -15.52
CA ASP A 30 -30.14 2.24 -14.40
C ASP A 30 -29.40 1.71 -13.17
N GLY A 31 -28.39 2.45 -12.70
CA GLY A 31 -27.60 2.11 -11.53
C GLY A 31 -28.11 2.76 -10.24
N GLY A 32 -29.18 3.55 -10.33
CA GLY A 32 -29.74 4.26 -9.19
C GLY A 32 -28.87 5.42 -8.73
N GLN A 33 -29.20 5.94 -7.55
CA GLN A 33 -28.53 7.09 -6.94
C GLN A 33 -27.36 6.61 -6.08
N ILE A 34 -26.14 7.07 -6.41
CA ILE A 34 -24.89 6.69 -5.71
C ILE A 34 -24.42 7.76 -4.71
N ALA A 35 -24.96 8.98 -4.80
CA ALA A 35 -24.70 10.04 -3.83
C ALA A 35 -26.00 10.77 -3.52
N SER A 36 -26.28 10.98 -2.22
CA SER A 36 -27.38 11.85 -1.76
C SER A 36 -27.13 13.33 -2.02
N GLY A 37 -25.88 13.67 -2.38
CA GLY A 37 -25.46 15.01 -2.75
C GLY A 37 -25.03 15.86 -1.57
N VAL A 38 -24.39 16.98 -1.89
CA VAL A 38 -23.92 17.99 -0.93
C VAL A 38 -24.76 19.25 -1.12
N PRO A 39 -25.23 19.91 -0.04
CA PRO A 39 -25.98 21.15 -0.17
C PRO A 39 -25.26 22.16 -1.08
N HIS A 40 -26.01 22.76 -2.02
CA HIS A 40 -25.52 23.72 -3.02
C HIS A 40 -24.61 23.16 -4.13
N ALA A 41 -24.34 21.85 -4.15
CA ALA A 41 -23.62 21.23 -5.23
C ALA A 41 -24.46 21.12 -6.51
N ASN A 42 -23.83 21.32 -7.66
CA ASN A 42 -24.41 21.16 -8.99
C ASN A 42 -23.28 20.87 -10.02
N TRP A 43 -23.62 20.77 -11.31
CA TRP A 43 -22.65 20.50 -12.39
C TRP A 43 -21.48 21.47 -12.46
N ALA A 44 -21.66 22.74 -12.10
CA ALA A 44 -20.56 23.71 -12.13
C ALA A 44 -19.57 23.49 -10.97
N THR A 45 -20.05 23.00 -9.83
CA THR A 45 -19.28 22.89 -8.59
C THR A 45 -18.84 21.46 -8.27
N LEU A 46 -19.22 20.46 -9.05
CA LEU A 46 -18.80 19.07 -8.84
C LEU A 46 -17.76 18.65 -9.88
N ARG A 47 -16.78 17.88 -9.41
CA ARG A 47 -15.79 17.17 -10.23
C ARG A 47 -15.65 15.75 -9.72
N PHE A 48 -15.14 14.89 -10.59
CA PHE A 48 -14.90 13.48 -10.29
C PHE A 48 -13.44 13.09 -10.60
N PRO A 49 -12.47 13.75 -9.95
CA PRO A 49 -11.05 13.41 -10.12
C PRO A 49 -10.71 12.10 -9.42
N ASP A 50 -9.56 11.52 -9.73
CA ASP A 50 -8.93 10.48 -8.91
C ASP A 50 -7.90 11.12 -7.98
N ILE A 51 -8.26 11.39 -6.72
CA ILE A 51 -7.38 12.13 -5.80
C ILE A 51 -6.28 11.25 -5.21
N ASN A 52 -6.54 9.96 -5.05
CA ASN A 52 -5.58 9.01 -4.45
C ASN A 52 -4.88 8.11 -5.46
N GLY A 53 -5.20 8.23 -6.76
CA GLY A 53 -4.56 7.52 -7.86
C GLY A 53 -4.89 6.05 -7.88
N ASP A 54 -6.12 5.73 -7.51
CA ASP A 54 -6.56 4.37 -7.22
C ASP A 54 -7.35 3.74 -8.38
N GLY A 55 -7.46 4.48 -9.48
CA GLY A 55 -8.21 4.17 -10.69
C GLY A 55 -9.71 4.48 -10.57
N ARG A 56 -10.19 5.00 -9.44
CA ARG A 56 -11.59 5.31 -9.21
C ARG A 56 -11.79 6.81 -9.09
N ALA A 57 -12.75 7.31 -9.85
CA ALA A 57 -13.20 8.67 -9.71
C ALA A 57 -13.86 8.92 -8.34
N ASP A 58 -13.40 9.95 -7.65
CA ASP A 58 -13.88 10.43 -6.37
C ASP A 58 -15.04 11.42 -6.53
N TYR A 59 -15.70 11.78 -5.44
CA TYR A 59 -16.71 12.84 -5.43
C TYR A 59 -16.12 14.09 -4.79
N VAL A 60 -15.88 15.13 -5.60
CA VAL A 60 -15.28 16.38 -5.14
C VAL A 60 -16.22 17.57 -5.34
N TYR A 61 -16.50 18.28 -4.25
CA TYR A 61 -17.22 19.55 -4.26
C TYR A 61 -16.26 20.73 -4.21
N ILE A 62 -16.38 21.62 -5.19
CA ILE A 62 -15.69 22.89 -5.29
C ILE A 62 -16.53 23.98 -4.63
N GLY A 63 -16.04 24.50 -3.51
CA GLY A 63 -16.60 25.63 -2.79
C GLY A 63 -16.10 26.98 -3.29
N ALA A 64 -16.42 28.03 -2.52
CA ALA A 64 -15.95 29.39 -2.81
C ALA A 64 -14.42 29.44 -2.86
N GLY A 65 -13.88 30.24 -3.79
CA GLY A 65 -12.43 30.39 -3.97
C GLY A 65 -11.72 29.15 -4.51
N GLY A 66 -12.45 28.15 -5.00
CA GLY A 66 -11.89 26.89 -5.48
C GLY A 66 -11.54 25.91 -4.35
N SER A 67 -12.00 26.15 -3.12
CA SER A 67 -11.82 25.20 -2.01
C SER A 67 -12.41 23.84 -2.34
N LEU A 68 -11.78 22.75 -1.90
CA LEU A 68 -12.22 21.39 -2.22
C LEU A 68 -12.70 20.67 -0.97
N LYS A 69 -13.88 20.05 -1.05
CA LYS A 69 -14.34 18.99 -0.14
C LYS A 69 -14.37 17.67 -0.89
N HIS A 70 -13.82 16.63 -0.26
CA HIS A 70 -13.56 15.35 -0.89
C HIS A 70 -14.32 14.22 -0.20
N TRP A 71 -14.93 13.35 -1.01
CA TRP A 71 -15.34 12.02 -0.61
C TRP A 71 -14.70 10.97 -1.51
N MET A 72 -13.87 10.13 -0.90
CA MET A 72 -13.09 9.11 -1.57
C MET A 72 -13.95 7.91 -1.95
N ASN A 73 -13.84 7.44 -3.18
CA ASN A 73 -14.54 6.26 -3.66
C ASN A 73 -13.85 4.99 -3.16
N THR A 74 -14.60 4.11 -2.50
CA THR A 74 -14.06 2.88 -1.90
C THR A 74 -14.89 1.64 -2.22
N GLY A 75 -15.61 1.69 -3.34
CA GLY A 75 -16.39 0.57 -3.87
C GLY A 75 -15.55 -0.53 -4.50
N THR A 76 -16.08 -1.75 -4.65
CA THR A 76 -15.33 -2.85 -5.28
C THR A 76 -15.02 -2.63 -6.76
N VAL A 77 -13.93 -3.26 -7.23
CA VAL A 77 -13.46 -3.14 -8.61
C VAL A 77 -14.45 -3.80 -9.56
N GLY A 78 -14.97 -3.04 -10.52
CA GLY A 78 -16.03 -3.51 -11.44
C GLY A 78 -17.37 -3.79 -10.74
N GLY A 79 -17.48 -3.47 -9.45
CA GLY A 79 -18.68 -3.62 -8.65
C GLY A 79 -19.72 -2.53 -8.91
N GLN A 80 -20.92 -2.76 -8.37
CA GLN A 80 -22.02 -1.79 -8.41
C GLN A 80 -22.15 -0.99 -7.11
N ASP A 81 -21.29 -1.27 -6.14
CA ASP A 81 -21.26 -0.68 -4.81
C ASP A 81 -20.38 0.59 -4.82
N VAL A 82 -20.86 1.68 -5.42
CA VAL A 82 -20.15 2.97 -5.28
C VAL A 82 -20.35 3.50 -3.86
N VAL A 83 -19.26 3.57 -3.09
CA VAL A 83 -19.28 4.02 -1.69
C VAL A 83 -18.32 5.18 -1.48
N PHE A 84 -18.87 6.34 -1.14
CA PHE A 84 -18.12 7.57 -0.89
C PHE A 84 -17.85 7.78 0.59
N TYR A 85 -16.57 7.90 0.96
CA TYR A 85 -16.12 8.14 2.32
C TYR A 85 -15.65 9.58 2.50
N TYR A 86 -16.24 10.32 3.44
CA TYR A 86 -15.93 11.73 3.63
C TYR A 86 -14.50 11.93 4.16
N GLN A 87 -13.69 12.69 3.44
CA GLN A 87 -12.31 12.99 3.84
C GLN A 87 -12.14 14.37 4.48
N GLY A 88 -13.10 15.29 4.30
CA GLY A 88 -12.98 16.66 4.80
C GLY A 88 -12.78 17.68 3.69
N GLY A 89 -12.24 18.84 4.08
CA GLY A 89 -11.69 19.80 3.12
C GLY A 89 -10.24 19.46 2.81
N ILE A 90 -9.88 19.36 1.53
CA ILE A 90 -8.52 18.98 1.07
C ILE A 90 -7.77 20.14 0.42
N ALA A 91 -8.46 21.21 0.05
CA ALA A 91 -7.83 22.44 -0.42
C ALA A 91 -8.61 23.66 0.10
N THR A 92 -7.89 24.72 0.46
CA THR A 92 -8.48 26.01 0.85
C THR A 92 -8.86 26.86 -0.35
N GLY A 93 -8.44 26.46 -1.55
CA GLY A 93 -8.73 27.11 -2.82
C GLY A 93 -7.59 28.01 -3.33
N GLY A 94 -7.47 28.07 -4.65
CA GLY A 94 -6.43 28.84 -5.36
C GLY A 94 -6.97 29.79 -6.43
N THR A 95 -8.28 29.83 -6.69
CA THR A 95 -8.88 30.69 -7.74
C THR A 95 -10.26 31.20 -7.34
N SER A 96 -10.53 32.49 -7.55
CA SER A 96 -11.88 33.03 -7.37
C SER A 96 -12.86 32.59 -8.46
N ASP A 97 -12.34 32.18 -9.63
CA ASP A 97 -13.14 31.69 -10.74
C ASP A 97 -12.93 30.19 -10.92
N ILE A 98 -13.95 29.41 -10.55
CA ILE A 98 -13.89 27.95 -10.55
C ILE A 98 -13.99 27.36 -11.96
N SER A 99 -14.34 28.13 -13.00
CA SER A 99 -14.28 27.63 -14.38
C SER A 99 -12.84 27.45 -14.86
N ASN A 100 -11.88 28.11 -14.22
CA ASN A 100 -10.46 27.97 -14.53
C ASN A 100 -9.82 26.80 -13.77
N LEU A 101 -10.51 26.20 -12.80
CA LEU A 101 -10.01 25.07 -12.02
C LEU A 101 -10.11 23.77 -12.83
N VAL A 102 -8.99 23.07 -12.90
CA VAL A 102 -8.82 21.77 -13.54
C VAL A 102 -8.22 20.80 -12.55
N LEU A 103 -8.60 19.54 -12.70
CA LEU A 103 -8.02 18.40 -12.00
C LEU A 103 -7.58 17.42 -13.09
N ALA A 104 -6.30 17.09 -13.11
CA ALA A 104 -5.66 16.26 -14.13
C ALA A 104 -4.27 15.83 -13.61
N ASP A 105 -3.85 14.61 -13.92
CA ASP A 105 -2.53 14.07 -13.57
C ASP A 105 -1.47 14.59 -14.55
N VAL A 106 -0.79 15.71 -14.22
CA VAL A 106 0.19 16.31 -15.13
C VAL A 106 1.62 15.85 -14.88
N ASP A 107 1.90 15.21 -13.74
CA ASP A 107 3.21 14.66 -13.43
C ASP A 107 3.31 13.13 -13.65
N GLY A 108 2.18 12.46 -13.84
CA GLY A 108 2.08 11.04 -14.18
C GLY A 108 2.16 10.12 -12.97
N ASP A 109 1.82 10.62 -11.77
CA ASP A 109 1.87 9.86 -10.53
C ASP A 109 0.58 9.07 -10.22
N GLY A 110 -0.39 9.14 -11.13
CA GLY A 110 -1.72 8.55 -11.07
C GLY A 110 -2.76 9.43 -10.38
N ARG A 111 -2.36 10.53 -9.72
CA ARG A 111 -3.26 11.39 -8.92
C ARG A 111 -3.53 12.69 -9.64
N ASP A 112 -4.79 13.09 -9.66
CA ASP A 112 -5.16 14.36 -10.27
C ASP A 112 -4.66 15.57 -9.45
N ASP A 113 -3.97 16.47 -10.13
CA ASP A 113 -3.38 17.69 -9.58
C ASP A 113 -4.35 18.86 -9.50
N TYR A 114 -4.14 19.80 -8.57
CA TYR A 114 -4.94 21.02 -8.50
C TYR A 114 -4.35 22.07 -9.46
N LEU A 115 -5.01 22.29 -10.59
CA LEU A 115 -4.49 23.13 -11.68
C LEU A 115 -5.40 24.30 -12.00
N ILE A 116 -4.82 25.41 -12.48
CA ILE A 116 -5.54 26.64 -12.79
C ILE A 116 -5.13 27.12 -14.17
N TRP A 117 -6.10 27.22 -15.06
CA TRP A 117 -5.96 27.87 -16.37
C TRP A 117 -5.75 29.37 -16.23
N ASP A 118 -4.86 29.92 -17.04
CA ASP A 118 -4.93 31.32 -17.44
C ASP A 118 -5.76 31.51 -18.72
N ALA A 119 -5.95 32.77 -19.12
CA ALA A 119 -6.76 33.13 -20.28
C ALA A 119 -6.15 32.74 -21.65
N GLN A 120 -4.95 32.18 -21.68
CA GLN A 120 -4.23 31.71 -22.86
C GLN A 120 -3.92 30.20 -22.79
N ALA A 121 -4.62 29.48 -21.90
CA ALA A 121 -4.38 28.06 -21.65
C ALA A 121 -2.96 27.73 -21.18
N GLY A 122 -2.33 28.64 -20.45
CA GLY A 122 -1.20 28.30 -19.58
C GLY A 122 -1.70 27.64 -18.29
N LEU A 123 -0.94 26.68 -17.77
CA LEU A 123 -1.21 26.04 -16.48
C LEU A 123 -0.24 26.50 -15.41
N THR A 124 -0.82 26.70 -14.22
CA THR A 124 -0.13 26.80 -12.93
C THR A 124 -0.93 26.00 -11.93
N GLY A 125 -0.37 25.73 -10.76
CA GLY A 125 -1.11 24.98 -9.74
C GLY A 125 -0.21 24.30 -8.74
N PHE A 126 -0.73 23.19 -8.26
CA PHE A 126 -0.17 22.44 -7.16
C PHE A 126 -0.21 20.95 -7.48
N LEU A 127 0.94 20.29 -7.37
CA LEU A 127 1.01 18.84 -7.52
C LEU A 127 0.42 18.16 -6.29
N ASN A 128 -0.33 17.09 -6.52
CA ASN A 128 -1.04 16.31 -5.52
C ASN A 128 -0.11 15.26 -4.90
N GLN A 129 0.47 15.60 -3.74
CA GLN A 129 1.36 14.69 -3.04
C GLN A 129 0.62 13.90 -1.96
N PRO A 130 0.80 12.57 -1.89
CA PRO A 130 -0.04 11.74 -1.06
C PRO A 130 0.49 11.79 0.39
N THR A 131 -0.41 11.69 1.38
CA THR A 131 -0.02 11.64 2.81
C THR A 131 -0.29 10.28 3.44
N ARG A 132 0.24 10.04 4.64
CA ARG A 132 -0.07 8.84 5.46
C ARG A 132 -1.57 8.59 5.65
N ARG A 133 -2.42 9.62 5.46
CA ARG A 133 -3.86 9.48 5.45
C ARG A 133 -4.36 9.38 4.00
N GLU A 134 -4.84 8.21 3.65
CA GLU A 134 -5.37 7.89 2.33
C GLU A 134 -6.46 8.90 1.88
N GLY A 135 -6.37 9.37 0.63
CA GLY A 135 -7.30 10.34 0.04
C GLY A 135 -7.22 11.76 0.62
N VAL A 136 -6.19 12.07 1.42
CA VAL A 136 -5.94 13.43 1.93
C VAL A 136 -4.58 13.90 1.43
N PRO A 137 -4.55 14.78 0.43
CA PRO A 137 -3.32 15.22 -0.20
C PRO A 137 -2.68 16.43 0.48
N VAL A 138 -1.39 16.62 0.19
CA VAL A 138 -0.67 17.90 0.35
C VAL A 138 -0.44 18.46 -1.05
N TYR A 139 -0.95 19.67 -1.28
CA TYR A 139 -0.80 20.36 -2.56
C TYR A 139 0.50 21.17 -2.58
N VAL A 140 1.46 20.76 -3.40
CA VAL A 140 2.79 21.38 -3.51
C VAL A 140 2.79 22.43 -4.62
N ASN A 141 2.93 23.70 -4.24
CA ASN A 141 2.89 24.84 -5.16
C ASN A 141 4.05 24.81 -6.17
N GLN A 142 3.73 24.83 -7.47
CA GLN A 142 4.68 24.80 -8.58
C GLN A 142 5.16 26.18 -9.04
N GLY A 143 4.83 27.23 -8.29
CA GLY A 143 5.32 28.59 -8.53
C GLY A 143 4.30 29.49 -9.25
N PRO A 144 4.76 30.59 -9.88
CA PRO A 144 3.86 31.56 -10.50
C PRO A 144 3.09 31.03 -11.73
N ALA A 145 2.23 31.86 -12.32
CA ALA A 145 1.50 31.51 -13.53
C ALA A 145 2.43 31.00 -14.65
N LYS A 146 1.95 30.00 -15.40
CA LYS A 146 2.65 29.41 -16.57
C LYS A 146 3.89 28.58 -16.25
N THR A 147 4.06 28.15 -15.00
CA THR A 147 5.19 27.28 -14.62
C THR A 147 5.02 25.83 -15.05
N LEU A 148 3.77 25.33 -15.10
CA LEU A 148 3.50 23.96 -15.52
C LEU A 148 3.36 23.87 -17.04
N ALA A 149 2.70 24.85 -17.68
CA ALA A 149 2.67 24.96 -19.13
C ALA A 149 2.45 26.40 -19.62
N ASP A 150 3.00 26.71 -20.79
CA ASP A 150 2.78 27.97 -21.52
C ASP A 150 2.83 27.74 -23.04
N GLY A 151 2.41 28.75 -23.80
CA GLY A 151 2.62 28.80 -25.25
C GLY A 151 1.55 28.11 -26.10
N ILE A 152 0.53 27.51 -25.48
CA ILE A 152 -0.62 26.89 -26.19
C ILE A 152 -1.47 27.97 -26.88
N THR A 153 -1.72 29.09 -26.18
CA THR A 153 -2.39 30.30 -26.72
C THR A 153 -3.78 30.05 -27.32
N GLN A 154 -4.51 29.06 -26.80
CA GLN A 154 -5.89 28.76 -27.16
C GLN A 154 -6.85 29.15 -26.01
N ASP A 155 -8.15 29.08 -26.27
CA ASP A 155 -9.19 29.24 -25.24
C ASP A 155 -9.29 27.94 -24.42
N PRO A 156 -9.14 27.99 -23.08
CA PRO A 156 -9.20 26.80 -22.22
C PRO A 156 -10.47 25.95 -22.38
N LYS A 157 -11.60 26.55 -22.78
CA LYS A 157 -12.86 25.81 -22.96
C LYS A 157 -12.78 24.77 -24.09
N ASP A 158 -11.87 24.99 -25.04
CA ASP A 158 -11.66 24.18 -26.24
C ASP A 158 -10.52 23.15 -26.04
N ILE A 159 -9.97 23.05 -24.83
CA ILE A 159 -8.91 22.10 -24.47
C ILE A 159 -9.46 20.99 -23.58
N ARG A 160 -8.97 19.77 -23.79
CA ARG A 160 -9.10 18.64 -22.86
C ARG A 160 -7.72 18.19 -22.44
N LEU A 161 -7.60 17.79 -21.18
CA LEU A 161 -6.45 17.07 -20.65
C LEU A 161 -6.81 15.59 -20.60
N ALA A 162 -5.93 14.75 -21.13
CA ALA A 162 -6.03 13.31 -21.12
C ALA A 162 -4.71 12.70 -21.57
N ASP A 163 -4.30 11.58 -20.99
CA ASP A 163 -3.20 10.76 -21.50
C ASP A 163 -3.54 10.18 -22.89
N MET A 164 -2.93 10.75 -23.94
CA MET A 164 -3.24 10.40 -25.33
C MET A 164 -2.24 9.40 -25.92
N ASP A 165 -1.08 9.18 -25.30
CA ASP A 165 -0.07 8.23 -25.77
C ASP A 165 0.24 7.06 -24.82
N GLY A 166 -0.40 7.04 -23.66
CA GLY A 166 -0.33 5.97 -22.67
C GLY A 166 0.91 6.04 -21.78
N ASP A 167 1.53 7.22 -21.63
CA ASP A 167 2.70 7.41 -20.77
C ASP A 167 2.34 7.73 -19.30
N GLY A 168 1.05 7.83 -19.00
CA GLY A 168 0.50 8.12 -17.67
C GLY A 168 0.31 9.62 -17.40
N LYS A 169 0.83 10.51 -18.24
CA LYS A 169 0.69 11.96 -18.05
C LYS A 169 -0.42 12.50 -18.93
N ASP A 170 -1.22 13.41 -18.39
CA ASP A 170 -2.25 14.06 -19.18
C ASP A 170 -1.64 15.03 -20.21
N ASP A 171 -2.01 14.82 -21.48
CA ASP A 171 -1.64 15.61 -22.65
C ASP A 171 -2.66 16.71 -22.97
N TYR A 172 -2.25 17.68 -23.77
CA TYR A 172 -3.14 18.75 -24.24
C TYR A 172 -3.78 18.37 -25.56
N ALA A 173 -5.11 18.25 -25.56
CA ALA A 173 -5.92 18.10 -26.75
C ALA A 173 -6.77 19.34 -27.01
N TYR A 174 -6.37 20.16 -27.98
CA TYR A 174 -7.17 21.29 -28.47
C TYR A 174 -8.11 20.83 -29.58
N ILE A 175 -9.38 21.18 -29.46
CA ILE A 175 -10.43 20.88 -30.43
C ILE A 175 -10.80 22.19 -31.13
N ASP A 176 -10.47 22.33 -32.41
CA ASP A 176 -10.79 23.54 -33.16
C ASP A 176 -12.26 23.58 -33.61
N ASP A 177 -12.69 24.73 -34.17
CA ASP A 177 -14.07 24.95 -34.63
C ASP A 177 -14.56 23.97 -35.71
N ASN A 178 -13.64 23.32 -36.44
CA ASN A 178 -13.99 22.32 -37.45
C ASN A 178 -13.95 20.88 -36.91
N GLY A 179 -13.58 20.72 -35.63
CA GLY A 179 -13.44 19.45 -34.93
C GLY A 179 -12.08 18.78 -35.12
N ALA A 180 -11.09 19.45 -35.73
CA ALA A 180 -9.74 18.92 -35.77
C ALA A 180 -9.11 18.98 -34.37
N ILE A 181 -8.35 17.93 -34.05
CA ILE A 181 -7.68 17.79 -32.77
C ILE A 181 -6.20 18.04 -32.95
N TRP A 182 -5.66 18.99 -32.19
CA TRP A 182 -4.23 19.29 -32.11
C TRP A 182 -3.72 18.80 -30.76
N LEU A 183 -2.65 18.00 -30.79
CA LEU A 183 -2.07 17.40 -29.60
C LEU A 183 -0.72 18.04 -29.27
N TRP A 184 -0.53 18.38 -28.00
CA TRP A 184 0.79 18.61 -27.42
C TRP A 184 1.02 17.57 -26.35
N TYR A 185 2.01 16.71 -26.59
CA TYR A 185 2.39 15.70 -25.62
C TYR A 185 3.11 16.33 -24.44
N ASN A 186 2.71 15.94 -23.24
CA ASN A 186 3.38 16.32 -22.01
C ASN A 186 4.68 15.53 -21.89
N ARG A 187 5.81 16.24 -22.03
CA ARG A 187 7.16 15.69 -21.86
C ARG A 187 7.87 16.33 -20.67
N GLY A 188 7.12 16.91 -19.75
CA GLY A 188 7.64 17.45 -18.51
C GLY A 188 8.15 16.32 -17.62
N ASP A 189 9.14 16.63 -16.78
CA ASP A 189 9.67 15.72 -15.79
C ASP A 189 9.39 16.30 -14.40
N ALA A 190 8.89 15.44 -13.51
CA ALA A 190 8.71 15.72 -12.10
C ALA A 190 9.23 14.52 -11.31
N ASP A 191 9.87 14.79 -10.17
CA ASP A 191 10.26 13.73 -9.26
C ASP A 191 9.04 13.34 -8.42
N THR A 192 8.39 12.26 -8.83
CA THR A 192 7.24 11.67 -8.15
C THR A 192 7.66 10.54 -7.21
N SER A 193 8.97 10.27 -7.11
CA SER A 193 9.49 9.14 -6.36
C SER A 193 9.42 9.36 -4.86
N MET A 194 8.99 8.32 -4.15
CA MET A 194 8.97 8.25 -2.70
C MET A 194 9.93 7.17 -2.21
N ALA A 195 10.44 7.31 -0.98
CA ALA A 195 11.36 6.33 -0.40
C ALA A 195 10.74 4.92 -0.40
N ILE A 196 9.44 4.84 -0.13
CA ILE A 196 8.67 3.58 -0.08
C ILE A 196 8.57 2.84 -1.41
N ASP A 197 8.70 3.51 -2.55
CA ASP A 197 8.57 2.88 -3.86
C ASP A 197 9.69 1.86 -4.09
N GLY A 198 10.87 2.16 -3.53
CA GLY A 198 12.05 1.28 -3.56
C GLY A 198 12.12 0.27 -2.42
N ILE A 199 11.26 0.34 -1.39
CA ILE A 199 11.40 -0.51 -0.20
C ILE A 199 10.80 -1.89 -0.44
N ARG A 200 11.59 -2.93 -0.13
CA ARG A 200 11.20 -4.34 -0.08
C ARG A 200 11.72 -4.95 1.22
N PHE A 201 11.09 -6.05 1.62
CA PHE A 201 11.62 -6.97 2.61
C PHE A 201 11.88 -8.31 1.92
N ALA A 202 13.06 -8.88 2.13
CA ALA A 202 13.53 -10.09 1.46
C ALA A 202 14.65 -10.75 2.26
N ASP A 203 14.71 -12.07 2.34
CA ASP A 203 15.79 -12.80 3.02
C ASP A 203 17.02 -12.90 2.10
N ILE A 204 17.93 -11.91 2.21
CA ILE A 204 19.08 -11.82 1.30
C ILE A 204 20.24 -12.71 1.76
N ASP A 205 20.41 -12.92 3.07
CA ASP A 205 21.50 -13.73 3.63
C ASP A 205 21.12 -15.19 3.95
N GLY A 206 19.84 -15.54 3.89
CA GLY A 206 19.29 -16.89 4.04
C GLY A 206 19.17 -17.33 5.49
N ASP A 207 18.96 -16.40 6.42
CA ASP A 207 18.85 -16.68 7.85
C ASP A 207 17.40 -16.89 8.35
N GLY A 208 16.42 -16.84 7.43
CA GLY A 208 15.00 -17.05 7.67
C GLY A 208 14.29 -15.83 8.24
N ILE A 209 14.95 -14.66 8.29
CA ILE A 209 14.32 -13.38 8.58
C ILE A 209 14.56 -12.41 7.43
N GLU A 210 13.57 -11.58 7.13
CA GLU A 210 13.67 -10.67 6.01
C GLU A 210 14.49 -9.42 6.34
N ASP A 211 15.32 -9.04 5.38
CA ASP A 211 16.20 -7.88 5.38
C ASP A 211 15.52 -6.64 4.79
N TYR A 212 16.01 -5.45 5.16
CA TYR A 212 15.54 -4.21 4.57
C TYR A 212 16.30 -3.95 3.27
N VAL A 213 15.56 -3.91 2.16
CA VAL A 213 16.12 -3.65 0.83
C VAL A 213 15.56 -2.35 0.28
N TRP A 214 16.43 -1.45 -0.14
CA TRP A 214 16.06 -0.28 -0.93
C TRP A 214 16.57 -0.43 -2.36
N LEU A 215 15.64 -0.40 -3.31
CA LEU A 215 15.91 -0.44 -4.74
C LEU A 215 15.97 0.98 -5.30
N HIS A 216 17.02 1.27 -6.06
CA HIS A 216 17.07 2.52 -6.82
C HIS A 216 15.91 2.60 -7.82
N PRO A 217 15.12 3.69 -7.87
CA PRO A 217 13.92 3.77 -8.72
C PRO A 217 14.19 3.47 -10.20
N ASP A 218 15.25 4.05 -10.77
CA ASP A 218 15.52 3.90 -12.22
C ASP A 218 16.26 2.62 -12.61
N THR A 219 17.15 2.12 -11.75
CA THR A 219 18.07 1.03 -12.10
C THR A 219 17.73 -0.29 -11.42
N GLY A 220 16.96 -0.25 -10.34
CA GLY A 220 16.69 -1.40 -9.48
C GLY A 220 17.91 -1.85 -8.67
N ALA A 221 18.98 -1.05 -8.61
CA ALA A 221 20.17 -1.40 -7.84
C ALA A 221 19.81 -1.58 -6.35
N PRO A 222 20.01 -2.77 -5.76
CA PRO A 222 19.61 -3.04 -4.38
C PRO A 222 20.69 -2.60 -3.38
N THR A 223 20.29 -1.78 -2.41
CA THR A 223 21.06 -1.49 -1.20
C THR A 223 20.42 -2.22 -0.03
N VAL A 224 21.17 -3.10 0.62
CA VAL A 224 20.64 -4.05 1.60
C VAL A 224 21.18 -3.75 3.00
N PHE A 225 20.28 -3.82 3.98
CA PHE A 225 20.61 -3.77 5.39
C PHE A 225 20.07 -5.03 6.05
N LEU A 226 20.99 -5.85 6.56
CA LEU A 226 20.67 -7.11 7.19
C LEU A 226 19.90 -6.89 8.48
N ASN A 227 18.81 -7.62 8.64
CA ASN A 227 18.06 -7.67 9.89
C ASN A 227 18.88 -8.42 10.94
N LYS A 228 19.17 -7.77 12.06
CA LYS A 228 19.85 -8.39 13.21
C LYS A 228 19.02 -8.36 14.49
N GLY A 229 17.72 -8.06 14.34
CA GLY A 229 16.75 -8.08 15.42
C GLY A 229 16.81 -6.86 16.35
N PRO A 230 16.25 -6.97 17.57
CA PRO A 230 16.27 -5.89 18.55
C PRO A 230 17.69 -5.41 18.88
N ASN A 231 17.85 -4.09 19.05
CA ASN A 231 19.11 -3.49 19.46
C ASN A 231 19.19 -3.45 21.01
N ASP A 232 20.11 -4.21 21.61
CA ASP A 232 20.27 -4.25 23.07
C ASP A 232 20.67 -2.89 23.68
N ASP A 233 21.27 -2.00 22.89
CA ASP A 233 21.71 -0.66 23.32
C ASP A 233 20.61 0.42 23.15
N ASP A 234 19.50 0.09 22.48
CA ASP A 234 18.35 0.98 22.29
C ASP A 234 17.06 0.17 22.50
N ALA A 235 16.39 0.39 23.64
CA ALA A 235 15.21 -0.38 24.04
C ALA A 235 14.03 -0.33 23.05
N LEU A 236 14.03 0.60 22.08
CA LEU A 236 13.05 0.67 20.99
C LEU A 236 13.69 0.54 19.60
N GLY A 237 15.00 0.30 19.54
CA GLY A 237 15.79 0.21 18.32
C GLY A 237 15.79 -1.18 17.72
N TRP A 238 15.87 -1.23 16.39
CA TRP A 238 16.11 -2.43 15.61
C TRP A 238 17.46 -2.30 14.92
N LEU A 239 18.25 -3.37 14.95
CA LEU A 239 19.58 -3.36 14.36
C LEU A 239 19.51 -3.78 12.89
N TRP A 240 19.89 -2.83 12.03
CA TRP A 240 20.01 -3.01 10.58
C TRP A 240 21.47 -2.83 10.18
N ASN A 241 22.11 -3.90 9.71
CA ASN A 241 23.52 -3.90 9.37
C ASN A 241 23.73 -3.75 7.85
N PRO A 242 24.30 -2.62 7.37
CA PRO A 242 24.49 -2.43 5.94
C PRO A 242 25.46 -3.45 5.34
N ILE A 243 25.07 -4.07 4.22
CA ILE A 243 26.00 -4.81 3.35
C ILE A 243 26.78 -3.81 2.50
N ASN A 244 28.01 -4.17 2.10
CA ASN A 244 28.86 -3.37 1.23
C ASN A 244 29.01 -1.89 1.69
N ASN A 245 29.03 -1.66 3.01
CA ASN A 245 29.06 -0.34 3.63
C ASN A 245 27.92 0.60 3.18
N GLY A 246 26.73 0.05 2.90
CA GLY A 246 25.55 0.80 2.48
C GLY A 246 25.58 1.22 1.01
N ASN A 247 26.49 0.65 0.22
CA ASN A 247 26.48 0.79 -1.24
C ASN A 247 25.68 -0.38 -1.86
N PRO A 248 25.18 -0.22 -3.09
CA PRO A 248 24.47 -1.28 -3.77
C PRO A 248 25.29 -2.58 -3.88
N ILE A 249 24.61 -3.72 -3.84
CA ILE A 249 25.19 -5.06 -4.02
C ILE A 249 25.02 -5.60 -5.45
N ALA A 250 24.44 -4.80 -6.34
CA ALA A 250 24.40 -5.00 -7.78
C ALA A 250 24.18 -3.66 -8.50
N SER A 251 24.41 -3.62 -9.82
CA SER A 251 24.05 -2.46 -10.65
C SER A 251 22.55 -2.31 -10.88
N GLY A 252 21.78 -3.36 -10.58
CA GLY A 252 20.38 -3.49 -10.98
C GLY A 252 20.23 -3.91 -12.45
N ALA A 253 19.01 -4.35 -12.80
CA ALA A 253 18.68 -4.91 -14.12
C ALA A 253 17.39 -4.31 -14.74
N GLY A 254 16.79 -3.30 -14.11
CA GLY A 254 15.56 -2.65 -14.55
C GLY A 254 14.99 -1.75 -13.44
N PRO A 255 14.01 -0.88 -13.72
CA PRO A 255 13.43 0.02 -12.72
C PRO A 255 13.00 -0.71 -11.45
N GLY A 256 13.16 -0.10 -10.27
CA GLY A 256 12.83 -0.72 -8.99
C GLY A 256 11.37 -1.15 -8.87
N SER A 257 10.46 -0.49 -9.60
CA SER A 257 9.04 -0.86 -9.68
C SER A 257 8.78 -2.21 -10.37
N THR A 258 9.72 -2.70 -11.17
CA THR A 258 9.63 -4.01 -11.86
C THR A 258 10.36 -5.13 -11.13
N VAL A 259 10.97 -4.83 -9.98
CA VAL A 259 11.82 -5.76 -9.23
C VAL A 259 11.09 -6.31 -8.02
N GLN A 260 11.14 -7.62 -7.88
CA GLN A 260 10.67 -8.38 -6.71
C GLN A 260 11.79 -9.33 -6.24
N PHE A 261 11.57 -9.92 -5.07
CA PHE A 261 12.46 -10.90 -4.46
C PHE A 261 11.65 -12.16 -4.13
N GLY A 262 12.27 -13.33 -4.22
CA GLY A 262 11.69 -14.62 -3.85
C GLY A 262 12.64 -15.77 -4.14
N ASP A 263 12.52 -16.88 -3.41
CA ASP A 263 13.42 -18.04 -3.51
C ASP A 263 12.99 -18.97 -4.66
N ILE A 264 13.62 -18.83 -5.83
CA ILE A 264 13.27 -19.60 -7.03
C ILE A 264 14.02 -20.93 -7.09
N ASP A 265 15.22 -21.02 -6.50
CA ASP A 265 16.04 -22.24 -6.54
C ASP A 265 16.02 -23.08 -5.25
N GLY A 266 15.27 -22.64 -4.25
CA GLY A 266 14.97 -23.34 -2.99
C GLY A 266 16.18 -23.40 -2.06
N ASP A 267 17.11 -22.44 -2.17
CA ASP A 267 18.34 -22.42 -1.39
C ASP A 267 18.25 -21.60 -0.09
N GLY A 268 17.06 -21.08 0.19
CA GLY A 268 16.70 -20.26 1.34
C GLY A 268 17.10 -18.79 1.23
N LYS A 269 17.67 -18.34 0.11
CA LYS A 269 17.93 -16.92 -0.16
C LYS A 269 16.99 -16.42 -1.25
N ASP A 270 16.46 -15.24 -1.06
CA ASP A 270 15.65 -14.62 -2.08
C ASP A 270 16.50 -14.19 -3.28
N ASP A 271 16.04 -14.57 -4.46
CA ASP A 271 16.61 -14.23 -5.75
C ASP A 271 16.13 -12.86 -6.25
N TYR A 272 16.91 -12.23 -7.13
CA TYR A 272 16.55 -10.95 -7.72
C TYR A 272 15.74 -11.19 -9.00
N LEU A 273 14.48 -10.75 -8.98
CA LEU A 273 13.49 -11.05 -10.00
C LEU A 273 13.06 -9.78 -10.74
N VAL A 274 13.06 -9.81 -12.08
CA VAL A 274 12.64 -8.69 -12.92
C VAL A 274 11.46 -9.10 -13.79
N LEU A 275 10.37 -8.35 -13.71
CA LEU A 275 9.16 -8.57 -14.49
C LEU A 275 9.03 -7.57 -15.62
N ASP A 276 8.67 -8.04 -16.82
CA ASP A 276 8.23 -7.13 -17.87
C ASP A 276 6.91 -6.44 -17.46
N PRO A 277 6.84 -5.10 -17.52
CA PRO A 277 5.67 -4.37 -17.03
C PRO A 277 4.39 -4.65 -17.83
N LYS A 278 4.50 -5.14 -19.08
CA LYS A 278 3.35 -5.37 -19.97
C LYS A 278 2.96 -6.85 -20.04
N THR A 279 3.93 -7.74 -20.12
CA THR A 279 3.72 -9.17 -20.35
C THR A 279 3.84 -10.00 -19.07
N GLY A 280 4.56 -9.50 -18.06
CA GLY A 280 4.89 -10.25 -16.86
C GLY A 280 5.93 -11.34 -17.10
N GLU A 281 6.67 -11.26 -18.22
CA GLU A 281 7.83 -12.12 -18.47
C GLU A 281 8.84 -11.95 -17.33
N LEU A 282 9.30 -13.08 -16.79
CA LEU A 282 10.14 -13.13 -15.60
C LEU A 282 11.58 -13.45 -15.97
N HIS A 283 12.50 -12.55 -15.64
CA HIS A 283 13.93 -12.78 -15.64
C HIS A 283 14.43 -12.95 -14.21
N ALA A 284 15.24 -13.98 -13.97
CA ALA A 284 15.79 -14.29 -12.65
C ALA A 284 17.32 -14.20 -12.61
N TYR A 285 17.81 -13.78 -11.46
CA TYR A 285 19.22 -13.67 -11.10
C TYR A 285 19.40 -14.33 -9.74
N LEU A 286 20.04 -15.50 -9.71
CA LEU A 286 20.13 -16.31 -8.51
C LEU A 286 21.07 -15.68 -7.50
N ASN A 287 20.65 -15.60 -6.23
CA ASN A 287 21.43 -15.08 -5.14
C ASN A 287 22.49 -16.11 -4.70
N LYS A 288 23.76 -15.88 -5.04
CA LYS A 288 24.86 -16.76 -4.62
C LYS A 288 25.62 -16.26 -3.39
N GLY A 289 25.10 -15.20 -2.76
CA GLY A 289 25.60 -14.67 -1.50
C GLY A 289 26.88 -13.82 -1.64
N PRO A 290 27.59 -13.62 -0.52
CA PRO A 290 28.81 -12.82 -0.49
C PRO A 290 29.93 -13.36 -1.37
N ASP A 291 30.57 -12.49 -2.14
CA ASP A 291 31.75 -12.80 -2.95
C ASP A 291 32.73 -11.61 -2.96
N ASP A 292 33.77 -11.69 -2.14
CA ASP A 292 34.82 -10.66 -2.01
C ASP A 292 35.61 -10.42 -3.30
N SER A 293 35.49 -11.29 -4.30
CA SER A 293 36.12 -11.08 -5.62
C SER A 293 35.34 -10.09 -6.49
N LYS A 294 34.09 -9.78 -6.14
CA LYS A 294 33.24 -8.79 -6.83
C LYS A 294 33.44 -7.40 -6.26
N ALA A 295 33.26 -6.37 -7.09
CA ALA A 295 33.34 -4.99 -6.62
C ALA A 295 32.20 -4.66 -5.64
N GLU A 296 31.04 -5.28 -5.87
CA GLU A 296 29.81 -5.17 -5.10
C GLU A 296 29.80 -6.09 -3.86
N LYS A 297 30.83 -6.94 -3.70
CA LYS A 297 30.99 -7.94 -2.63
C LYS A 297 29.88 -9.00 -2.57
N TRP A 298 29.10 -9.12 -3.63
CA TRP A 298 27.97 -10.05 -3.74
C TRP A 298 27.92 -10.66 -5.14
N LEU A 299 27.46 -11.90 -5.25
CA LEU A 299 27.34 -12.61 -6.52
C LEU A 299 25.88 -12.88 -6.86
N TRP A 300 25.46 -12.38 -8.02
CA TRP A 300 24.18 -12.68 -8.66
C TRP A 300 24.46 -13.47 -9.94
N ASP A 301 23.83 -14.65 -10.10
CA ASP A 301 24.01 -15.50 -11.27
C ASP A 301 22.81 -15.39 -12.24
N PRO A 302 22.97 -14.73 -13.41
CA PRO A 302 21.86 -14.52 -14.34
C PRO A 302 21.46 -15.82 -15.06
N ILE A 303 20.22 -16.28 -14.86
CA ILE A 303 19.69 -17.48 -15.54
C ILE A 303 18.79 -17.13 -16.74
N GLY A 304 18.39 -15.86 -16.87
CA GLY A 304 17.63 -15.35 -18.01
C GLY A 304 16.11 -15.46 -17.82
N SER A 305 15.37 -15.48 -18.94
CA SER A 305 13.91 -15.59 -18.93
C SER A 305 13.49 -17.00 -18.52
N ILE A 306 12.69 -17.09 -17.45
CA ILE A 306 12.20 -18.35 -16.88
C ILE A 306 10.67 -18.49 -16.93
N ALA A 307 9.94 -17.42 -17.26
CA ALA A 307 8.51 -17.48 -17.54
C ALA A 307 8.12 -16.42 -18.57
N THR A 308 7.21 -16.74 -19.50
CA THR A 308 6.77 -15.79 -20.54
C THR A 308 5.75 -14.75 -20.04
N GLY A 309 5.24 -14.93 -18.82
CA GLY A 309 4.24 -14.06 -18.21
C GLY A 309 2.79 -14.35 -18.58
N LEU A 310 1.87 -13.81 -17.77
CA LEU A 310 0.41 -13.98 -17.90
C LEU A 310 -0.34 -12.64 -18.08
N GLY A 311 0.36 -11.51 -18.07
CA GLY A 311 -0.19 -10.15 -18.06
C GLY A 311 0.76 -9.18 -17.35
N PRO A 312 0.35 -7.92 -17.10
CA PRO A 312 1.23 -6.90 -16.54
C PRO A 312 1.98 -7.35 -15.29
N GLY A 313 3.29 -7.09 -15.24
CA GLY A 313 4.16 -7.51 -14.12
C GLY A 313 3.71 -6.99 -12.75
N ALA A 314 3.05 -5.83 -12.68
CA ALA A 314 2.51 -5.27 -11.44
C ALA A 314 1.49 -6.20 -10.75
N ASN A 315 0.88 -7.12 -11.50
CA ASN A 315 -0.11 -8.08 -11.01
C ASN A 315 0.51 -9.42 -10.57
N VAL A 316 1.84 -9.56 -10.59
CA VAL A 316 2.52 -10.81 -10.22
C VAL A 316 2.99 -10.74 -8.77
N ARG A 317 2.93 -11.87 -8.08
CA ARG A 317 3.55 -12.11 -6.76
C ARG A 317 4.33 -13.42 -6.80
N PHE A 318 5.33 -13.53 -5.93
CA PHE A 318 6.11 -14.73 -5.66
C PHE A 318 5.91 -15.12 -4.21
N ALA A 319 5.50 -16.37 -3.97
CA ALA A 319 5.38 -16.92 -2.63
C ALA A 319 5.17 -18.44 -2.70
N ASP A 320 5.67 -19.19 -1.71
CA ASP A 320 5.44 -20.63 -1.57
C ASP A 320 3.98 -20.95 -1.18
N ILE A 321 3.17 -21.39 -2.15
CA ILE A 321 1.74 -21.69 -1.94
C ILE A 321 1.52 -23.12 -1.42
N ASP A 322 2.44 -24.05 -1.66
CA ASP A 322 2.21 -25.45 -1.29
C ASP A 322 3.13 -26.00 -0.21
N GLY A 323 4.08 -25.19 0.25
CA GLY A 323 4.99 -25.47 1.35
C GLY A 323 6.16 -26.36 0.93
N ASP A 324 6.56 -26.33 -0.34
CA ASP A 324 7.68 -27.14 -0.85
C ASP A 324 9.05 -26.43 -0.80
N GLY A 325 9.05 -25.16 -0.38
CA GLY A 325 10.24 -24.32 -0.21
C GLY A 325 10.66 -23.58 -1.48
N TYR A 326 9.86 -23.61 -2.54
CA TYR A 326 10.07 -22.84 -3.76
C TYR A 326 8.97 -21.82 -3.94
N ASP A 327 9.33 -20.56 -4.25
CA ASP A 327 8.32 -19.54 -4.50
C ASP A 327 7.61 -19.75 -5.85
N ASP A 328 6.28 -19.71 -5.80
CA ASP A 328 5.41 -19.93 -6.96
C ASP A 328 5.09 -18.64 -7.72
N TYR A 329 4.76 -18.76 -9.00
CA TYR A 329 4.33 -17.62 -9.82
C TYR A 329 2.82 -17.43 -9.68
N ILE A 330 2.41 -16.31 -9.09
CA ILE A 330 1.01 -16.00 -8.82
C ILE A 330 0.60 -14.78 -9.63
N PHE A 331 -0.31 -14.95 -10.58
CA PHE A 331 -0.90 -13.82 -11.32
C PHE A 331 -2.26 -13.42 -10.74
N LEU A 332 -2.39 -12.15 -10.33
CA LEU A 332 -3.62 -11.56 -9.84
C LEU A 332 -4.48 -10.96 -10.98
N LYS A 333 -5.71 -11.44 -11.07
CA LYS A 333 -6.78 -10.88 -11.92
C LYS A 333 -7.27 -9.57 -11.30
N SER A 334 -7.97 -8.74 -12.07
CA SER A 334 -8.45 -7.42 -11.62
C SER A 334 -9.39 -7.43 -10.41
N ASN A 335 -10.01 -8.57 -10.09
CA ASN A 335 -10.87 -8.76 -8.92
C ASN A 335 -10.15 -9.45 -7.74
N GLY A 336 -8.84 -9.64 -7.82
CA GLY A 336 -8.02 -10.31 -6.82
C GLY A 336 -8.03 -11.83 -6.91
N GLY A 337 -8.67 -12.43 -7.91
CA GLY A 337 -8.58 -13.87 -8.16
C GLY A 337 -7.20 -14.24 -8.71
N THR A 338 -6.76 -15.48 -8.54
CA THR A 338 -5.40 -15.89 -8.96
C THR A 338 -5.42 -16.80 -10.18
N THR A 339 -4.29 -16.85 -10.87
CA THR A 339 -3.84 -17.98 -11.67
C THR A 339 -2.45 -18.36 -11.16
N ILE A 340 -2.30 -19.53 -10.56
CA ILE A 340 -1.06 -19.97 -9.89
C ILE A 340 -0.33 -21.02 -10.73
N TYR A 341 0.98 -20.86 -10.84
CA TYR A 341 1.89 -21.85 -11.41
C TYR A 341 2.94 -22.23 -10.36
N ARG A 342 2.95 -23.52 -10.02
CA ARG A 342 3.95 -24.11 -9.15
C ARG A 342 5.34 -24.03 -9.76
N ASN A 343 6.32 -23.59 -8.98
CA ASN A 343 7.72 -23.75 -9.30
C ASN A 343 8.16 -25.21 -9.06
N VAL A 344 8.63 -25.89 -10.11
CA VAL A 344 9.15 -27.28 -10.04
C VAL A 344 10.63 -27.31 -10.40
N TRP A 345 11.39 -26.33 -9.91
CA TRP A 345 12.79 -26.16 -10.23
C TRP A 345 13.58 -27.48 -10.04
N GLU A 346 14.38 -27.80 -11.06
CA GLU A 346 15.35 -28.89 -11.00
C GLU A 346 16.69 -28.29 -11.39
N THR A 347 17.71 -28.45 -10.53
CA THR A 347 19.06 -27.85 -10.66
C THR A 347 19.72 -28.07 -12.04
N ASP A 348 19.29 -29.09 -12.78
CA ASP A 348 19.83 -29.49 -14.08
C ASP A 348 18.89 -29.25 -15.29
N LYS A 349 17.74 -28.55 -15.12
CA LYS A 349 16.76 -28.30 -16.21
C LYS A 349 16.11 -26.90 -16.24
N PRO A 350 16.83 -25.78 -16.49
CA PRO A 350 16.15 -24.56 -16.94
C PRO A 350 15.81 -24.67 -18.45
N PRO A 351 14.69 -24.08 -18.96
CA PRO A 351 14.07 -22.85 -18.47
C PRO A 351 12.52 -22.87 -18.34
N SER A 352 11.87 -24.02 -18.13
CA SER A 352 10.39 -24.03 -17.99
C SER A 352 9.93 -25.00 -16.91
N SER A 353 10.28 -24.71 -15.67
CA SER A 353 9.88 -25.50 -14.51
C SER A 353 8.65 -24.92 -13.83
N TRP A 354 7.59 -24.67 -14.61
CA TRP A 354 6.32 -24.17 -14.09
C TRP A 354 5.20 -25.16 -14.38
N THR A 355 4.44 -25.56 -13.37
CA THR A 355 3.28 -26.43 -13.52
C THR A 355 2.01 -25.71 -13.05
N PRO A 356 0.92 -25.66 -13.84
CA PRO A 356 -0.33 -25.04 -13.37
C PRO A 356 -0.82 -25.67 -12.07
N LEU A 357 -1.23 -24.84 -11.10
CA LEU A 357 -1.78 -25.25 -9.80
C LEU A 357 -3.22 -24.73 -9.58
N PRO A 358 -4.18 -25.09 -10.47
CA PRO A 358 -5.53 -24.53 -10.43
C PRO A 358 -6.31 -24.88 -9.16
N GLU A 359 -5.96 -25.96 -8.47
CA GLU A 359 -6.59 -26.33 -7.20
C GLU A 359 -6.26 -25.39 -6.02
N ALA A 360 -5.22 -24.56 -6.18
CA ALA A 360 -4.89 -23.49 -5.25
C ALA A 360 -5.47 -22.12 -5.65
N ASP A 361 -6.10 -22.00 -6.83
CA ASP A 361 -6.58 -20.70 -7.32
C ASP A 361 -7.66 -20.09 -6.41
N ALA A 362 -7.48 -18.82 -6.06
CA ALA A 362 -8.48 -18.00 -5.39
C ALA A 362 -9.48 -17.45 -6.40
N SER A 363 -10.78 -17.43 -6.05
CA SER A 363 -11.82 -16.78 -6.87
C SER A 363 -11.69 -15.26 -6.92
N GLY A 364 -10.98 -14.68 -5.94
CA GLY A 364 -10.89 -13.25 -5.70
C GLY A 364 -11.98 -12.73 -4.77
N ILE A 365 -11.70 -11.58 -4.17
CA ILE A 365 -12.52 -10.92 -3.15
C ILE A 365 -13.12 -9.59 -3.64
N GLY A 366 -13.00 -9.29 -4.94
CA GLY A 366 -13.47 -8.04 -5.54
C GLY A 366 -12.58 -6.83 -5.24
N GLN A 367 -11.33 -7.09 -4.83
CA GLN A 367 -10.33 -6.07 -4.53
C GLN A 367 -9.23 -6.07 -5.58
N ARG A 368 -8.51 -4.96 -5.66
CA ARG A 368 -7.47 -4.69 -6.65
C ARG A 368 -6.19 -5.51 -6.36
N PRO A 369 -5.43 -5.92 -7.38
CA PRO A 369 -4.16 -6.64 -7.18
C PRO A 369 -3.18 -5.93 -6.22
N GLU A 370 -3.11 -4.60 -6.24
CA GLU A 370 -2.17 -3.83 -5.42
C GLU A 370 -2.50 -3.86 -3.92
N GLU A 371 -3.72 -4.28 -3.56
CA GLU A 371 -4.15 -4.43 -2.16
C GLU A 371 -3.95 -5.86 -1.62
N ILE A 372 -3.38 -6.76 -2.43
CA ILE A 372 -3.27 -8.19 -2.14
C ILE A 372 -1.80 -8.64 -2.12
N ASP A 373 -1.45 -9.34 -1.05
CA ASP A 373 -0.15 -9.97 -0.84
C ASP A 373 -0.31 -11.45 -0.46
N PHE A 374 0.77 -12.21 -0.62
CA PHE A 374 0.86 -13.61 -0.20
C PHE A 374 2.03 -13.75 0.76
N VAL A 375 1.74 -14.01 2.03
CA VAL A 375 2.76 -14.09 3.10
C VAL A 375 2.32 -15.08 4.16
N ASP A 376 3.26 -15.79 4.78
CA ASP A 376 2.94 -16.73 5.87
C ASP A 376 2.61 -15.96 7.17
N ILE A 377 1.31 -15.79 7.47
CA ILE A 377 0.85 -15.09 8.67
C ILE A 377 0.81 -16.03 9.88
N ASN A 378 0.67 -17.33 9.63
CA ASN A 378 0.35 -18.33 10.64
C ASN A 378 1.56 -19.21 11.03
N GLY A 379 2.65 -19.14 10.29
CA GLY A 379 3.92 -19.82 10.52
C GLY A 379 3.89 -21.30 10.16
N ASP A 380 3.03 -21.75 9.24
CA ASP A 380 2.95 -23.14 8.79
C ASP A 380 3.83 -23.45 7.56
N GLY A 381 4.57 -22.45 7.09
CA GLY A 381 5.45 -22.55 5.93
C GLY A 381 4.74 -22.39 4.60
N LYS A 382 3.47 -21.92 4.60
CA LYS A 382 2.73 -21.61 3.37
C LYS A 382 2.31 -20.16 3.38
N ALA A 383 2.34 -19.53 2.21
CA ALA A 383 1.87 -18.17 2.07
C ALA A 383 0.33 -18.13 2.14
N ASP A 384 -0.16 -17.24 3.00
CA ASP A 384 -1.58 -16.94 3.16
C ASP A 384 -2.00 -15.77 2.26
N TYR A 385 -3.24 -15.75 1.80
CA TYR A 385 -3.78 -14.65 1.02
C TYR A 385 -4.16 -13.50 1.96
N VAL A 386 -3.55 -12.34 1.78
CA VAL A 386 -3.75 -11.16 2.63
C VAL A 386 -4.32 -10.01 1.81
N TRP A 387 -5.43 -9.43 2.27
CA TRP A 387 -5.94 -8.17 1.76
C TRP A 387 -5.71 -7.05 2.77
N THR A 388 -5.09 -5.96 2.31
CA THR A 388 -4.86 -4.77 3.11
C THR A 388 -5.67 -3.60 2.56
N ARG A 389 -6.63 -3.12 3.35
CA ARG A 389 -7.51 -2.04 2.95
C ARG A 389 -6.75 -0.71 2.84
N ALA A 390 -6.68 -0.16 1.63
CA ALA A 390 -5.97 1.10 1.35
C ALA A 390 -6.34 2.27 2.30
N ARG A 391 -7.61 2.37 2.71
CA ARG A 391 -8.12 3.49 3.54
C ARG A 391 -7.40 3.69 4.88
N ASP A 392 -7.14 2.59 5.58
CA ASP A 392 -6.70 2.62 6.99
C ASP A 392 -5.77 1.47 7.38
N GLY A 393 -5.37 0.66 6.41
CA GLY A 393 -4.43 -0.44 6.61
C GLY A 393 -5.03 -1.62 7.36
N ALA A 394 -6.37 -1.71 7.48
CA ALA A 394 -6.99 -2.88 8.08
C ALA A 394 -6.75 -4.12 7.20
N ALA A 395 -6.37 -5.24 7.83
CA ALA A 395 -5.97 -6.45 7.14
C ALA A 395 -6.95 -7.62 7.41
N ARG A 396 -7.29 -8.34 6.34
CA ARG A 396 -8.00 -9.63 6.40
C ARG A 396 -7.16 -10.70 5.73
N VAL A 397 -7.27 -11.91 6.25
CA VAL A 397 -6.44 -13.04 5.80
C VAL A 397 -7.33 -14.24 5.50
N TRP A 398 -6.95 -14.97 4.45
CA TRP A 398 -7.45 -16.30 4.18
C TRP A 398 -6.29 -17.26 4.32
N LEU A 399 -6.36 -18.13 5.33
CA LEU A 399 -5.29 -19.10 5.59
C LEU A 399 -5.26 -20.14 4.47
N ASN A 400 -4.04 -20.49 4.06
CA ASN A 400 -3.81 -21.46 3.00
C ASN A 400 -3.85 -22.90 3.55
N ASN A 401 -4.93 -23.60 3.23
CA ASN A 401 -5.15 -24.98 3.63
C ASN A 401 -4.83 -25.99 2.52
N TYR A 402 -4.13 -25.58 1.44
CA TYR A 402 -3.71 -26.48 0.37
C TYR A 402 -2.97 -27.72 0.94
N PRO A 403 -3.22 -28.95 0.44
CA PRO A 403 -4.09 -29.32 -0.68
C PRO A 403 -5.56 -29.59 -0.29
N ASN A 404 -5.96 -29.27 0.95
CA ASN A 404 -7.33 -29.49 1.41
C ASN A 404 -8.30 -28.46 0.82
N GLN A 405 -9.59 -28.81 0.81
CA GLN A 405 -10.67 -27.94 0.34
C GLN A 405 -11.63 -27.58 1.49
N PRO A 406 -12.09 -26.31 1.59
CA PRO A 406 -11.70 -25.18 0.74
C PRO A 406 -10.24 -24.76 0.99
N THR A 407 -9.53 -24.38 -0.08
CA THR A 407 -8.10 -23.96 -0.03
C THR A 407 -7.92 -22.72 0.84
N TRP A 408 -8.77 -21.71 0.66
CA TRP A 408 -8.63 -20.41 1.32
C TRP A 408 -9.64 -20.28 2.47
N LEU A 409 -9.15 -20.30 3.71
CA LEU A 409 -9.96 -20.24 4.93
C LEU A 409 -10.04 -18.82 5.47
N GLU A 410 -11.15 -18.12 5.21
CA GLU A 410 -11.38 -16.75 5.70
C GLU A 410 -11.25 -16.67 7.21
N GLN A 411 -10.41 -15.74 7.67
CA GLN A 411 -10.26 -15.38 9.07
C GLN A 411 -11.01 -14.08 9.40
N PRO A 412 -11.41 -13.88 10.67
CA PRO A 412 -11.81 -12.56 11.14
C PRO A 412 -10.72 -11.51 10.90
N GLU A 413 -11.11 -10.22 10.92
CA GLU A 413 -10.17 -9.11 10.75
C GLU A 413 -9.01 -9.18 11.76
N ILE A 414 -7.80 -9.37 11.22
CA ILE A 414 -6.59 -9.65 12.01
C ILE A 414 -5.92 -8.34 12.47
N ALA A 415 -5.95 -7.29 11.67
CA ALA A 415 -5.51 -5.95 12.04
C ALA A 415 -6.60 -4.94 11.73
N GLY A 416 -7.03 -4.17 12.73
CA GLY A 416 -8.07 -3.13 12.56
C GLY A 416 -7.59 -1.87 11.83
N GLY A 417 -6.36 -1.89 11.33
CA GLY A 417 -5.66 -0.73 10.82
C GLY A 417 -5.06 0.11 11.94
N PHE A 418 -3.85 0.63 11.71
CA PHE A 418 -3.15 1.50 12.67
C PHE A 418 -3.20 2.98 12.26
N GLY A 419 -4.15 3.35 11.39
CA GLY A 419 -4.36 4.72 10.93
C GLY A 419 -3.37 5.18 9.87
N VAL A 420 -2.65 4.25 9.25
CA VAL A 420 -1.83 4.47 8.04
C VAL A 420 -2.58 3.97 6.80
N SER A 421 -2.26 4.50 5.63
CA SER A 421 -2.79 3.94 4.38
C SER A 421 -2.34 2.48 4.22
N GLY A 422 -3.19 1.63 3.66
CA GLY A 422 -2.81 0.27 3.28
C GLY A 422 -1.70 0.23 2.24
N ASN A 423 -1.57 1.29 1.42
CA ASN A 423 -0.47 1.43 0.46
C ASN A 423 0.90 1.59 1.15
N ASP A 424 0.89 2.05 2.41
CA ASP A 424 2.08 2.20 3.25
C ASP A 424 2.41 0.94 4.07
N VAL A 425 1.64 -0.15 3.90
CA VAL A 425 1.82 -1.39 4.65
C VAL A 425 2.65 -2.37 3.84
N ARG A 426 3.55 -3.07 4.53
CA ARG A 426 4.27 -4.25 4.06
C ARG A 426 4.12 -5.35 5.10
N TYR A 427 4.42 -6.57 4.69
CA TYR A 427 4.50 -7.73 5.57
C TYR A 427 5.91 -8.28 5.49
N ALA A 428 6.45 -8.65 6.65
CA ALA A 428 7.81 -9.20 6.70
C ALA A 428 8.04 -10.12 7.89
N ILE A 429 8.75 -11.22 7.69
CA ILE A 429 9.26 -12.08 8.76
C ILE A 429 10.43 -11.38 9.47
N LEU A 430 10.12 -10.45 10.38
CA LEU A 430 11.14 -9.69 11.11
C LEU A 430 11.82 -10.50 12.22
N GLN A 431 11.23 -11.62 12.60
CA GLN A 431 11.70 -12.48 13.68
C GLN A 431 11.68 -13.93 13.22
N ASN A 432 12.56 -14.73 13.80
CA ASN A 432 12.62 -16.17 13.52
C ASN A 432 11.45 -16.94 14.18
N THR A 433 10.23 -16.57 13.79
CA THR A 433 8.96 -17.21 14.15
C THR A 433 8.34 -17.90 12.94
N GLY A 434 8.86 -17.65 11.73
CA GLY A 434 8.24 -18.01 10.46
C GLY A 434 6.98 -17.20 10.15
N ARG A 435 6.64 -16.21 10.97
CA ARG A 435 5.38 -15.45 10.86
C ARG A 435 5.62 -14.03 10.43
N ALA A 436 4.98 -13.64 9.34
CA ALA A 436 4.99 -12.29 8.85
C ALA A 436 4.38 -11.33 9.88
N SER A 437 5.10 -10.23 10.11
CA SER A 437 4.71 -9.10 10.94
C SER A 437 4.10 -8.01 10.07
N TYR A 438 3.21 -7.20 10.64
CA TYR A 438 2.67 -6.02 9.96
C TYR A 438 3.68 -4.87 10.06
N VAL A 439 4.05 -4.27 8.94
CA VAL A 439 5.05 -3.20 8.89
C VAL A 439 4.44 -1.96 8.22
N ALA A 440 4.29 -0.88 8.97
CA ALA A 440 3.98 0.43 8.38
C ALA A 440 5.27 1.14 8.01
N VAL A 441 5.34 1.64 6.78
CA VAL A 441 6.50 2.32 6.22
C VAL A 441 6.17 3.79 6.00
N ASP A 442 7.04 4.69 6.47
CA ASP A 442 6.93 6.10 6.14
C ASP A 442 7.35 6.32 4.68
N ARG A 443 6.40 6.80 3.87
CA ARG A 443 6.63 7.06 2.45
C ARG A 443 7.75 8.04 2.12
N THR A 444 8.02 9.02 3.00
CA THR A 444 8.96 10.11 2.72
C THR A 444 10.40 9.74 3.01
N ASN A 445 10.63 8.90 4.02
CA ASN A 445 11.99 8.59 4.50
C ASN A 445 12.28 7.10 4.69
N GLY A 446 11.30 6.23 4.49
CA GLY A 446 11.46 4.78 4.60
C GLY A 446 11.54 4.24 6.02
N ALA A 447 11.39 5.08 7.04
CA ALA A 447 11.38 4.62 8.43
C ALA A 447 10.19 3.69 8.69
N ILE A 448 10.40 2.68 9.53
CA ILE A 448 9.41 1.62 9.74
C ILE A 448 8.87 1.62 11.16
N SER A 449 7.60 1.27 11.30
CA SER A 449 6.96 0.88 12.55
C SER A 449 6.35 -0.49 12.35
N ALA A 450 6.73 -1.47 13.18
CA ALA A 450 6.28 -2.85 13.02
C ALA A 450 5.51 -3.35 14.23
N TRP A 451 4.50 -4.19 13.96
CA TRP A 451 3.74 -4.95 14.94
C TRP A 451 4.11 -6.42 14.78
N LEU A 452 4.93 -6.87 15.72
CA LEU A 452 5.59 -8.16 15.64
C LEU A 452 4.61 -9.31 15.89
N ASN A 453 4.55 -10.24 14.94
CA ASN A 453 3.74 -11.45 15.05
C ASN A 453 4.50 -12.54 15.82
N SER A 454 4.67 -12.31 17.13
CA SER A 454 5.32 -13.26 18.05
C SER A 454 4.25 -14.04 18.81
N CYS A 455 3.83 -15.21 18.32
CA CYS A 455 3.11 -16.13 19.20
C CYS A 455 4.10 -16.69 20.21
N VAL A 456 4.05 -16.20 21.45
CA VAL A 456 4.84 -16.78 22.54
C VAL A 456 4.44 -18.25 22.65
N GLN A 457 5.37 -19.19 22.48
CA GLN A 457 5.16 -20.51 23.06
C GLN A 457 5.07 -20.29 24.57
N LEU A 458 3.98 -20.74 25.21
CA LEU A 458 3.89 -20.77 26.67
C LEU A 458 5.09 -21.56 27.22
N GLY A 459 6.15 -20.85 27.64
CA GLY A 459 7.41 -21.46 28.08
C GLY A 459 8.68 -20.68 27.75
N ASP A 460 8.66 -19.70 26.83
CA ASP A 460 9.85 -18.89 26.56
C ASP A 460 10.21 -17.98 27.75
N PRO A 461 11.49 -17.92 28.16
CA PRO A 461 11.91 -17.04 29.24
C PRO A 461 11.62 -15.57 28.87
N PRO A 462 11.15 -14.73 29.83
CA PRO A 462 10.91 -13.32 29.57
C PRO A 462 12.18 -12.66 29.04
N ARG A 463 12.12 -12.07 27.84
CA ARG A 463 13.21 -11.24 27.33
C ARG A 463 13.28 -9.97 28.19
N PRO A 464 14.40 -9.64 28.83
CA PRO A 464 14.48 -8.43 29.66
C PRO A 464 14.23 -7.17 28.83
N ASN A 465 13.55 -6.19 29.41
CA ASN A 465 13.27 -4.85 28.87
C ASN A 465 12.31 -4.71 27.67
N VAL A 466 11.46 -5.70 27.40
CA VAL A 466 10.38 -5.58 26.39
C VAL A 466 9.03 -5.42 27.10
N VAL A 467 8.31 -4.35 26.79
CA VAL A 467 6.91 -4.17 27.20
C VAL A 467 6.02 -4.85 26.17
N PHE A 468 5.35 -5.92 26.58
CA PHE A 468 4.37 -6.60 25.73
C PHE A 468 2.99 -6.00 25.98
N ILE A 469 2.32 -5.55 24.91
CA ILE A 469 0.91 -5.23 24.93
C ILE A 469 0.18 -6.39 24.25
N GLY A 470 -0.33 -7.32 25.06
CA GLY A 470 -1.10 -8.46 24.60
C GLY A 470 -2.59 -8.14 24.62
N LEU A 471 -3.28 -8.42 23.49
CA LEU A 471 -4.74 -8.41 23.42
C LEU A 471 -5.21 -9.86 23.62
N ARG A 472 -5.89 -10.14 24.73
CA ARG A 472 -6.46 -11.46 25.00
C ARG A 472 -7.96 -11.41 24.74
N GLU A 473 -8.42 -12.19 23.75
CA GLU A 473 -9.85 -12.42 23.52
C GLU A 473 -10.24 -13.77 24.14
N MET A 474 -11.21 -13.75 25.05
CA MET A 474 -11.74 -14.95 25.69
C MET A 474 -13.22 -15.11 25.31
N PHE A 475 -13.55 -16.25 24.70
CA PHE A 475 -14.94 -16.63 24.46
C PHE A 475 -15.47 -17.49 25.61
N THR A 476 -16.42 -16.96 26.38
CA THR A 476 -17.00 -17.67 27.53
C THR A 476 -18.28 -18.45 27.19
N GLY A 477 -18.46 -18.82 25.91
CA GLY A 477 -19.66 -19.54 25.47
C GLY A 477 -20.93 -18.69 25.36
N SER A 478 -20.84 -17.38 25.58
CA SER A 478 -21.99 -16.44 25.52
C SER A 478 -21.60 -15.01 25.17
N ILE A 479 -20.39 -14.59 25.52
CA ILE A 479 -19.85 -13.25 25.22
C ILE A 479 -18.36 -13.34 24.89
N TRP A 480 -17.90 -12.41 24.07
CA TRP A 480 -16.47 -12.12 23.87
C TRP A 480 -16.02 -11.12 24.94
N ALA A 481 -15.01 -11.47 25.72
CA ALA A 481 -14.33 -10.55 26.63
C ALA A 481 -12.98 -10.16 26.03
N ARG A 482 -12.67 -8.86 26.00
CA ARG A 482 -11.37 -8.31 25.57
C ARG A 482 -10.65 -7.82 26.81
N SER A 483 -9.45 -8.35 27.09
CA SER A 483 -8.59 -7.85 28.17
C SER A 483 -7.21 -7.49 27.61
N TRP A 484 -6.69 -6.34 28.04
CA TRP A 484 -5.33 -5.91 27.74
C TRP A 484 -4.43 -6.26 28.92
N THR A 485 -3.33 -6.96 28.65
CA THR A 485 -2.33 -7.25 29.68
C THR A 485 -1.04 -6.58 29.28
N ILE A 486 -0.51 -5.75 30.19
CA ILE A 486 0.81 -5.14 30.06
C ILE A 486 1.77 -6.03 30.86
N PHE A 487 2.79 -6.55 30.19
CA PHE A 487 3.85 -7.31 30.83
C PHE A 487 5.11 -6.46 30.91
N GLU A 488 5.66 -6.32 32.12
CA GLU A 488 6.98 -5.73 32.34
C GLU A 488 7.97 -6.86 32.65
N SER A 489 8.86 -7.15 31.71
CA SER A 489 9.71 -8.34 31.77
C SER A 489 10.84 -8.28 32.82
N THR A 490 11.11 -7.10 33.41
CA THR A 490 12.09 -6.93 34.49
C THR A 490 11.60 -7.43 35.85
N THR A 491 10.28 -7.49 36.08
CA THR A 491 9.72 -7.88 37.39
C THR A 491 9.00 -9.22 37.39
N GLY A 492 8.68 -9.77 36.21
CA GLY A 492 7.92 -11.01 36.08
C GLY A 492 6.47 -10.91 36.57
N ASN A 493 5.99 -9.70 36.85
CA ASN A 493 4.63 -9.46 37.33
C ASN A 493 3.70 -9.21 36.15
N THR A 494 2.56 -9.90 36.17
CA THR A 494 1.40 -9.60 35.32
C THR A 494 0.68 -8.39 35.90
N VAL A 495 0.51 -7.32 35.11
CA VAL A 495 -0.34 -6.19 35.49
C VAL A 495 -1.65 -6.34 34.72
N ASP A 496 -2.70 -6.74 35.44
CA ASP A 496 -4.07 -6.73 34.93
C ASP A 496 -4.60 -5.30 35.02
N VAL A 497 -4.74 -4.63 33.87
CA VAL A 497 -5.08 -3.19 33.84
C VAL A 497 -6.60 -2.99 33.85
N CYS A 498 -7.38 -4.07 33.88
CA CYS A 498 -8.84 -4.07 33.78
C CYS A 498 -9.54 -4.83 34.93
N ASP A 499 -8.93 -4.89 36.12
CA ASP A 499 -9.62 -5.46 37.28
C ASP A 499 -10.41 -4.35 38.02
N ASP A 500 -11.74 -4.45 38.00
CA ASP A 500 -12.71 -3.49 38.54
C ASP A 500 -12.81 -3.49 40.09
N GLU A 501 -11.84 -4.07 40.80
CA GLU A 501 -11.81 -4.06 42.27
C GLU A 501 -10.81 -3.01 42.81
N PRO A 502 -11.25 -2.04 43.62
CA PRO A 502 -10.38 -1.00 44.15
C PRO A 502 -9.50 -1.58 45.26
N LYS A 503 -8.32 -2.08 44.91
CA LYS A 503 -7.26 -2.38 45.88
C LYS A 503 -5.96 -1.67 45.51
N GLY A 504 -5.95 -0.37 45.81
CA GLY A 504 -4.74 0.41 46.00
C GLY A 504 -4.56 1.54 44.99
N THR A 505 -4.63 2.78 45.47
CA THR A 505 -4.06 3.93 44.76
C THR A 505 -2.55 3.75 44.64
N PHE A 506 -2.05 3.47 43.44
CA PHE A 506 -0.63 3.61 43.14
C PHE A 506 -0.37 5.04 42.66
N THR A 507 0.32 5.81 43.50
CA THR A 507 0.88 7.10 43.11
C THR A 507 2.22 6.81 42.46
N ALA A 508 2.33 7.02 41.14
CA ALA A 508 3.62 7.00 40.47
C ALA A 508 4.49 8.11 41.08
N THR A 509 5.42 7.73 41.95
CA THR A 509 6.39 8.67 42.50
C THR A 509 7.53 8.71 41.49
N THR A 510 7.61 9.80 40.73
CA THR A 510 8.74 10.08 39.86
C THR A 510 10.00 10.25 40.69
N THR A 511 10.82 9.21 40.76
CA THR A 511 12.22 9.32 41.17
C THR A 511 13.10 8.69 40.11
N LEU A 512 13.30 9.44 39.02
CA LEU A 512 14.61 9.79 38.48
C LEU A 512 14.36 10.73 37.29
N ALA A 513 14.85 11.96 37.41
CA ALA A 513 14.84 12.92 36.31
C ALA A 513 15.75 12.38 35.19
N ASN A 514 15.18 12.02 34.04
CA ASN A 514 15.94 11.85 32.81
C ASN A 514 15.82 13.17 32.00
N PRO A 515 16.92 13.92 31.75
CA PRO A 515 16.85 15.30 31.24
C PRO A 515 16.51 15.48 29.75
N THR A 516 16.01 14.46 29.04
CA THR A 516 15.90 14.47 27.57
C THR A 516 14.48 14.48 27.00
N PHE A 517 13.44 14.73 27.80
CA PHE A 517 12.08 14.93 27.28
C PHE A 517 11.79 16.44 27.04
N PRO A 518 11.51 16.88 25.79
CA PRO A 518 10.98 18.21 25.54
C PRO A 518 9.50 18.29 25.99
N THR A 519 9.13 19.40 26.61
CA THR A 519 7.81 19.68 27.21
C THR A 519 6.73 20.13 26.23
N ASP A 520 6.93 19.99 24.92
CA ASP A 520 6.16 20.75 23.93
C ASP A 520 5.18 19.90 23.09
N LEU A 521 4.48 18.95 23.72
CA LEU A 521 3.34 18.26 23.10
C LEU A 521 2.05 19.06 23.40
N GLY A 522 1.52 19.75 22.38
CA GLY A 522 0.29 20.56 22.45
C GLY A 522 -1.01 19.75 22.61
N GLU A 523 -2.13 20.46 22.80
CA GLU A 523 -3.47 19.90 23.12
C GLU A 523 -3.98 18.85 22.11
N PHE A 524 -4.45 17.71 22.64
CA PHE A 524 -4.96 16.55 21.91
C PHE A 524 -6.50 16.57 21.81
N ASP A 525 -7.05 16.29 20.61
CA ASP A 525 -8.49 16.08 20.40
C ASP A 525 -8.91 14.65 20.77
N VAL A 526 -9.94 14.53 21.62
CA VAL A 526 -10.44 13.29 22.22
C VAL A 526 -11.73 12.86 21.51
N HIS A 527 -11.74 11.67 20.91
CA HIS A 527 -12.98 10.98 20.52
C HIS A 527 -13.22 9.80 21.45
N GLY A 528 -14.21 9.94 22.34
CA GLY A 528 -14.51 8.96 23.38
C GLY A 528 -15.53 7.90 22.98
N ALA A 529 -15.26 6.66 23.39
CA ALA A 529 -16.24 5.72 23.91
C ALA A 529 -15.57 4.88 25.01
N GLU A 530 -16.20 4.87 26.19
CA GLU A 530 -15.87 4.26 27.48
C GLU A 530 -14.76 3.19 27.53
N GLY A 531 -13.68 3.49 28.29
CA GLY A 531 -13.12 2.49 29.22
C GLY A 531 -11.62 2.17 29.17
N CYS A 532 -10.90 2.35 28.06
CA CYS A 532 -9.45 2.09 28.00
C CYS A 532 -8.76 3.04 27.01
N THR A 533 -7.96 3.98 27.51
CA THR A 533 -7.15 4.91 26.71
C THR A 533 -5.68 4.49 26.73
N TYR A 534 -5.06 4.27 25.57
CA TYR A 534 -3.60 4.39 25.41
C TYR A 534 -3.25 5.02 24.06
N SER A 535 -2.23 5.88 24.10
CA SER A 535 -1.78 6.80 23.06
C SER A 535 -0.57 6.25 22.28
N GLY A 536 -0.64 6.26 20.96
CA GLY A 536 0.53 6.23 20.07
C GLY A 536 0.85 7.65 19.60
N SER A 537 2.12 8.06 19.65
CA SER A 537 2.56 9.37 19.16
C SER A 537 2.35 9.47 17.65
N ARG A 538 1.73 10.58 17.19
CA ARG A 538 1.59 10.92 15.77
C ARG A 538 2.87 11.49 15.13
N ASP A 539 3.88 11.83 15.95
CA ASP A 539 4.94 12.77 15.55
C ASP A 539 6.37 12.19 15.57
N GLU A 540 6.58 10.90 15.85
CA GLU A 540 7.95 10.31 15.87
C GLU A 540 8.07 8.99 15.08
N PRO A 541 8.67 9.00 13.86
CA PRO A 541 8.76 7.86 12.95
C PRO A 541 9.73 6.72 13.31
N ALA A 542 10.34 6.69 14.49
CA ALA A 542 11.50 5.83 14.75
C ALA A 542 11.30 4.77 15.85
N ARG A 543 10.06 4.31 16.10
CA ARG A 543 9.77 3.47 17.27
C ARG A 543 8.97 2.22 16.88
N ILE A 544 9.56 1.04 17.11
CA ILE A 544 8.85 -0.24 16.97
C ILE A 544 7.95 -0.44 18.19
N LEU A 545 6.67 -0.68 17.94
CA LEU A 545 5.68 -0.93 18.98
C LEU A 545 5.28 -2.41 18.94
N SER A 546 5.74 -3.20 19.90
CA SER A 546 5.31 -4.59 20.03
C SER A 546 3.86 -4.65 20.51
N ILE A 547 2.91 -4.86 19.59
CA ILE A 547 1.57 -5.36 19.94
C ILE A 547 1.54 -6.82 19.52
N THR A 548 1.51 -7.70 20.51
CA THR A 548 1.38 -9.13 20.30
C THR A 548 -0.09 -9.45 20.10
N ARG A 549 -0.56 -9.45 18.85
CA ARG A 549 -1.84 -10.07 18.51
C ARG A 549 -1.52 -11.45 17.95
N CYS A 550 -1.75 -12.48 18.76
CA CYS A 550 -1.65 -13.86 18.30
C CYS A 550 -2.77 -14.12 17.29
N PHE A 551 -2.42 -14.27 16.01
CA PHE A 551 -3.31 -14.86 15.01
C PHE A 551 -3.28 -16.37 15.20
N ILE A 552 -3.96 -16.84 16.24
CA ILE A 552 -4.20 -18.27 16.47
C ILE A 552 -5.65 -18.51 16.09
N ALA A 553 -5.87 -19.16 14.94
CA ALA A 553 -7.12 -19.86 14.71
C ALA A 553 -7.08 -21.16 15.54
N ALA A 554 -8.16 -21.42 16.28
CA ALA A 554 -8.36 -22.64 17.07
C ALA A 554 -8.77 -23.82 16.20
#